data_AF-A0A1H9LNU3-F1
#
_entry.id   AF-A0A1H9LNU3-F1
#
_cell.length_a   1.000
_cell.length_b   1.000
_cell.length_c   1.000
_cell.angle_alpha   90.00
_cell.angle_beta   90.00
_cell.angle_gamma   90.00
#
_symmetry.space_group_name_H-M   'P 1'
#
loop_
_entity.id
_entity.type
_entity.pdbx_description
1 polymer ?
#
loop_
_entity_poly.entity_id
_entity_poly.type
_entity_poly.pdbx_seq_one_letter_code
_entity_poly.pdbx_strand_id
1 'polypeptide(L)'
;MENEILTCRGCGSSNVTFNPKMRLLVCNQCGREEFYSRATLNANGKVVLSRKNAVNFFVEGKYEEARHYAMEVLNISMDNVPALFIIAFYDEYVDKMNDSIRLFFSQVDDVAVEYEELQDMKILIKSCARRMSSFEEKIIEFFAKNMQAEEDKKELCELFDAICPYFISRRTSSGYLTDSLKDMYKELAGYCGIPKTCFALLKSIDTNPDSPYVNNSFFLKSKSQYFLDNYIVPVGEILESMPDNEFKAKFIGAYKNKLGKFKLDAGV
;
A
#
# COMPACT_ATOMS: atom_id res chain seq x y z
N MET A 1 10.61 20.16 27.67
CA MET A 1 9.81 21.11 26.88
C MET A 1 8.38 20.65 26.97
N GLU A 2 7.55 21.52 27.52
CA GLU A 2 6.25 21.22 28.10
C GLU A 2 5.24 20.81 27.02
N ASN A 3 4.44 19.79 27.35
CA ASN A 3 3.28 19.39 26.58
C ASN A 3 2.38 20.62 26.37
N GLU A 4 2.11 21.01 25.13
CA GLU A 4 0.86 21.70 24.82
C GLU A 4 -0.28 20.70 25.01
N ILE A 5 -0.61 20.47 26.29
CA ILE A 5 -1.81 19.79 26.76
C ILE A 5 -2.98 20.58 26.21
N LEU A 6 -3.89 19.88 25.52
CA LEU A 6 -5.16 20.44 25.04
C LEU A 6 -5.76 21.33 26.14
N THR A 7 -6.01 22.60 25.87
CA THR A 7 -6.57 23.54 26.85
C THR A 7 -8.07 23.69 26.65
N CYS A 8 -8.80 23.92 27.74
CA CYS A 8 -10.23 24.21 27.65
C CYS A 8 -10.45 25.58 26.97
N ARG A 9 -11.22 25.62 25.88
CA ARG A 9 -11.56 26.87 25.16
C ARG A 9 -12.50 27.78 25.96
N GLY A 10 -13.15 27.26 27.00
CA GLY A 10 -14.03 28.02 27.88
C GLY A 10 -13.29 28.91 28.87
N CYS A 11 -12.39 28.32 29.65
CA CYS A 11 -11.68 29.02 30.74
C CYS A 11 -10.16 29.10 30.57
N GLY A 12 -9.60 28.54 29.49
CA GLY A 12 -8.16 28.50 29.24
C GLY A 12 -7.38 27.50 30.10
N SER A 13 -8.06 26.72 30.93
CA SER A 13 -7.41 25.78 31.85
C SER A 13 -6.69 24.64 31.12
N SER A 14 -5.49 24.32 31.58
CA SER A 14 -4.75 23.09 31.23
C SER A 14 -5.10 21.90 32.13
N ASN A 15 -5.89 22.11 33.20
CA ASN A 15 -6.40 21.02 34.04
C ASN A 15 -7.59 20.35 33.36
N VAL A 16 -7.28 19.46 32.43
CA VAL A 16 -8.26 18.75 31.61
C VAL A 16 -7.98 17.25 31.62
N THR A 17 -9.02 16.46 31.32
CA THR A 17 -8.91 15.04 31.06
C THR A 17 -9.36 14.78 29.62
N PHE A 18 -8.48 14.18 28.81
CA PHE A 18 -8.78 13.87 27.42
C PHE A 18 -9.00 12.36 27.24
N ASN A 19 -10.15 12.01 26.66
CA ASN A 19 -10.46 10.65 26.23
C ASN A 19 -10.26 10.56 24.70
N PRO A 20 -9.15 9.97 24.22
CA PRO A 20 -8.84 9.91 22.80
C PRO A 20 -9.82 9.04 22.01
N LYS A 21 -10.46 8.04 22.65
CA LYS A 21 -11.46 7.16 22.01
C LYS A 21 -12.74 7.90 21.66
N MET A 22 -13.19 8.78 22.54
CA MET A 22 -14.37 9.61 22.32
C MET A 22 -14.03 10.96 21.70
N ARG A 23 -12.73 11.25 21.51
CA ARG A 23 -12.18 12.57 21.17
C ARG A 23 -12.78 13.68 22.04
N LEU A 24 -12.96 13.38 23.32
CA LEU A 24 -13.67 14.20 24.29
C LEU A 24 -12.68 14.75 25.30
N LEU A 25 -12.68 16.07 25.46
CA LEU A 25 -11.97 16.76 26.52
C LEU A 25 -12.96 17.22 27.58
N VAL A 26 -12.67 16.91 28.84
CA VAL A 26 -13.44 17.38 30.00
C VAL A 26 -12.56 18.32 30.82
N CYS A 27 -13.01 19.55 31.04
CA CYS A 27 -12.31 20.51 31.88
C CYS A 27 -12.63 20.28 33.36
N ASN A 28 -11.60 20.01 34.17
CA ASN A 28 -11.78 19.77 35.60
C ASN A 28 -12.01 21.07 36.41
N GLN A 29 -11.83 22.25 35.80
CA GLN A 29 -12.07 23.55 36.44
C GLN A 29 -13.46 24.11 36.19
N CYS A 30 -13.98 24.05 34.95
CA CYS A 30 -15.28 24.62 34.61
C CYS A 30 -16.34 23.58 34.21
N GLY A 31 -15.98 22.30 34.18
CA GLY A 31 -16.88 21.19 33.82
C GLY A 31 -17.25 21.14 32.34
N ARG A 32 -16.67 22.00 31.49
CA ARG A 32 -16.98 22.03 30.05
C ARG A 32 -16.47 20.77 29.35
N GLU A 33 -17.32 20.24 28.49
CA GLU A 33 -17.04 19.13 27.58
C GLU A 33 -16.81 19.67 26.15
N GLU A 34 -15.72 19.25 25.51
CA GLU A 34 -15.35 19.67 24.16
C GLU A 34 -15.02 18.44 23.29
N PHE A 35 -15.73 18.30 22.17
CA PHE A 35 -15.48 17.25 21.19
C PHE A 35 -14.55 17.76 20.10
N TYR A 36 -13.52 16.98 19.78
CA TYR A 36 -12.54 17.29 18.76
C TYR A 36 -12.78 16.44 17.51
N SER A 37 -12.74 17.09 16.34
CA SER A 37 -12.68 16.38 15.07
C SER A 37 -11.28 15.77 14.86
N ARG A 38 -11.18 14.74 14.00
CA ARG A 38 -9.91 14.16 13.57
C ARG A 38 -8.96 15.23 13.04
N ALA A 39 -9.46 16.07 12.13
CA ALA A 39 -8.70 17.19 11.57
C ALA A 39 -8.13 18.14 12.63
N THR A 40 -8.89 18.40 13.71
CA THR A 40 -8.40 19.27 14.80
C THR A 40 -7.28 18.59 15.58
N LEU A 41 -7.38 17.29 15.84
CA LEU A 41 -6.35 16.53 16.54
C LEU A 41 -5.11 16.33 15.68
N ASN A 42 -5.27 16.04 14.39
CA ASN A 42 -4.18 15.85 13.44
C ASN A 42 -3.44 17.16 13.13
N ALA A 43 -4.10 18.31 13.24
CA ALA A 43 -3.48 19.62 13.12
C ALA A 43 -2.74 20.07 14.40
N ASN A 44 -2.81 19.31 15.51
CA ASN A 44 -2.07 19.62 16.72
C ASN A 44 -0.55 19.60 16.45
N GLY A 45 0.18 20.64 16.85
CA GLY A 45 1.60 20.79 16.57
C GLY A 45 2.46 19.61 17.04
N LYS A 46 2.12 19.02 18.19
CA LYS A 46 2.79 17.81 18.70
C LYS A 46 2.49 16.60 17.82
N VAL A 47 1.23 16.40 17.42
CA VAL A 47 0.85 15.30 16.51
C VAL A 47 1.59 15.42 15.18
N VAL A 48 1.60 16.61 14.57
CA VAL A 48 2.30 16.86 13.31
C VAL A 48 3.81 16.59 13.45
N LEU A 49 4.44 17.07 14.53
CA LEU A 49 5.87 16.88 14.77
C LEU A 49 6.22 15.41 15.02
N SER A 50 5.52 14.75 15.95
CA SER A 50 5.75 13.34 16.27
C SER A 50 5.46 12.45 15.07
N ARG A 51 4.43 12.73 14.26
CA ARG A 51 4.14 11.99 13.01
C ARG A 51 5.29 12.09 12.00
N LYS A 52 5.79 13.32 11.75
CA LYS A 52 6.95 13.53 10.86
C LYS A 52 8.20 12.81 11.37
N ASN A 53 8.47 12.87 12.67
CA ASN A 53 9.59 12.14 13.26
C ASN A 53 9.42 10.63 13.08
N ALA A 54 8.23 10.09 13.36
CA ALA A 54 7.94 8.67 13.21
C ALA A 54 8.22 8.18 11.77
N VAL A 55 7.73 8.91 10.76
CA VAL A 55 7.95 8.60 9.35
C VAL A 55 9.44 8.68 8.98
N ASN A 56 10.15 9.74 9.40
CA ASN A 56 11.57 9.90 9.10
C ASN A 56 12.41 8.76 9.72
N PHE A 57 12.20 8.45 10.99
CA PHE A 57 12.89 7.34 11.67
C PHE A 57 12.58 5.99 11.01
N PHE A 58 11.34 5.79 10.57
CA PHE A 58 10.96 4.57 9.85
C PHE A 58 11.74 4.41 8.54
N VAL A 59 11.83 5.48 7.74
CA VAL A 59 12.58 5.48 6.47
C VAL A 59 14.08 5.25 6.70
N GLU A 60 14.61 5.74 7.82
CA GLU A 60 16.00 5.49 8.25
C GLU A 60 16.24 4.06 8.78
N GLY A 61 15.19 3.26 8.95
CA GLY A 61 15.26 1.91 9.52
C GLY A 61 15.41 1.87 11.04
N LYS A 62 15.20 3.01 11.72
CA LYS A 62 15.21 3.16 13.18
C LYS A 62 13.81 2.87 13.74
N TYR A 63 13.44 1.59 13.72
CA TYR A 63 12.06 1.16 13.96
C TYR A 63 11.58 1.39 15.40
N GLU A 64 12.47 1.31 16.39
CA GLU A 64 12.15 1.56 17.81
C GLU A 64 11.77 3.02 18.04
N GLU A 65 12.56 3.95 17.51
CA GLU A 65 12.28 5.39 17.56
C GLU A 65 11.02 5.73 16.77
N ALA A 66 10.86 5.14 15.58
CA ALA A 66 9.64 5.32 14.78
C ALA A 66 8.39 4.91 15.57
N ARG A 67 8.44 3.74 16.22
CA ARG A 67 7.37 3.22 17.06
C ARG A 67 7.10 4.12 18.26
N HIS A 68 8.14 4.62 18.93
CA HIS A 68 8.01 5.55 20.06
C HIS A 68 7.20 6.79 19.66
N TYR A 69 7.60 7.47 18.59
CA TYR A 69 6.88 8.66 18.12
C TYR A 69 5.49 8.34 17.57
N ALA A 70 5.29 7.17 16.94
CA ALA A 70 3.96 6.72 16.54
C ALA A 70 3.03 6.54 17.75
N MET A 71 3.51 5.97 18.86
CA MET A 71 2.72 5.88 20.10
C MET A 71 2.37 7.26 20.66
N GLU A 72 3.27 8.25 20.59
CA GLU A 72 2.96 9.63 21.00
C GLU A 72 1.83 10.24 20.17
N VAL A 73 1.81 9.97 18.86
CA VAL A 73 0.71 10.38 17.97
C VAL A 73 -0.59 9.70 18.38
N LEU A 74 -0.58 8.37 18.57
CA LEU A 74 -1.78 7.61 18.89
C LEU A 74 -2.37 7.96 20.27
N ASN A 75 -1.56 8.45 21.21
CA ASN A 75 -2.05 8.95 22.49
C ASN A 75 -2.99 10.18 22.34
N ILE A 76 -2.91 10.90 21.22
CA ILE A 76 -3.72 12.09 20.94
C ILE A 76 -4.71 11.82 19.81
N SER A 77 -4.28 11.14 18.74
CA SER A 77 -5.07 10.80 17.54
C SER A 77 -4.98 9.29 17.29
N MET A 78 -5.83 8.52 17.97
CA MET A 78 -5.78 7.04 17.97
C MET A 78 -6.04 6.39 16.60
N ASP A 79 -6.71 7.11 15.71
CA ASP A 79 -7.03 6.64 14.37
C ASP A 79 -6.06 7.19 13.31
N ASN A 80 -4.96 7.82 13.71
CA ASN A 80 -3.93 8.34 12.81
C ASN A 80 -3.31 7.20 11.98
N VAL A 81 -3.50 7.24 10.67
CA VAL A 81 -3.23 6.09 9.78
C VAL A 81 -1.73 5.79 9.66
N PRO A 82 -0.83 6.78 9.43
CA PRO A 82 0.61 6.52 9.38
C PRO A 82 1.16 5.96 10.68
N ALA A 83 0.70 6.48 11.83
CA ALA A 83 1.12 5.97 13.13
C ALA A 83 0.66 4.53 13.35
N LEU A 84 -0.61 4.21 13.04
CA LEU A 84 -1.12 2.83 13.09
C LEU A 84 -0.32 1.89 12.19
N PHE A 85 0.04 2.31 10.97
CA PHE A 85 0.87 1.50 10.08
C PHE A 85 2.25 1.22 10.66
N ILE A 86 2.91 2.23 11.22
CA ILE A 86 4.24 2.09 11.83
C ILE A 86 4.20 1.08 12.98
N ILE A 87 3.18 1.16 13.84
CA ILE A 87 2.98 0.18 14.92
C ILE A 87 2.76 -1.22 14.34
N ALA A 88 1.84 -1.39 13.40
CA ALA A 88 1.54 -2.69 12.81
C ALA A 88 2.75 -3.31 12.10
N PHE A 89 3.57 -2.50 11.43
CA PHE A 89 4.80 -2.96 10.81
C PHE A 89 5.85 -3.37 11.84
N TYR A 90 6.01 -2.56 12.89
CA TYR A 90 6.92 -2.88 13.98
C TYR A 90 6.51 -4.22 14.62
N ASP A 91 5.22 -4.37 14.95
CA ASP A 91 4.68 -5.56 15.60
C ASP A 91 4.90 -6.80 14.71
N GLU A 92 4.62 -6.72 13.40
CA GLU A 92 4.79 -7.87 12.50
C GLU A 92 6.25 -8.25 12.24
N TYR A 93 7.12 -7.27 11.99
CA TYR A 93 8.46 -7.56 11.47
C TYR A 93 9.58 -7.45 12.50
N VAL A 94 9.37 -6.70 13.58
CA VAL A 94 10.34 -6.57 14.68
C VAL A 94 9.94 -7.51 15.81
N ASP A 95 8.73 -7.36 16.35
CA ASP A 95 8.24 -8.16 17.49
C ASP A 95 7.67 -9.53 17.10
N LYS A 96 7.54 -9.82 15.80
CA LYS A 96 7.07 -11.11 15.26
C LYS A 96 5.62 -11.46 15.64
N MET A 97 4.79 -10.44 15.84
CA MET A 97 3.35 -10.59 15.99
C MET A 97 2.71 -10.73 14.61
N ASN A 98 2.47 -11.98 14.22
CA ASN A 98 1.87 -12.30 12.92
C ASN A 98 0.52 -11.58 12.75
N ASP A 99 0.19 -11.26 11.49
CA ASP A 99 -1.08 -10.68 11.04
C ASP A 99 -1.33 -9.21 11.40
N SER A 100 -0.38 -8.52 12.04
CA SER A 100 -0.54 -7.13 12.47
C SER A 100 -0.80 -6.17 11.28
N ILE A 101 -0.14 -6.35 10.14
CA ILE A 101 -0.39 -5.56 8.93
C ILE A 101 -1.77 -5.85 8.34
N ARG A 102 -2.23 -7.11 8.34
CA ARG A 102 -3.57 -7.46 7.87
C ARG A 102 -4.65 -6.80 8.72
N LEU A 103 -4.46 -6.83 10.04
CA LEU A 103 -5.36 -6.17 11.00
C LEU A 103 -5.36 -4.65 10.80
N PHE A 104 -4.20 -4.04 10.54
CA PHE A 104 -4.11 -2.63 10.19
C PHE A 104 -5.00 -2.28 9.00
N PHE A 105 -4.89 -2.98 7.87
CA PHE A 105 -5.71 -2.67 6.69
C PHE A 105 -7.21 -2.84 6.96
N SER A 106 -7.57 -3.80 7.80
CA SER A 106 -8.97 -4.00 8.21
C SER A 106 -9.46 -2.87 9.13
N GLN A 107 -8.59 -2.37 10.01
CA GLN A 107 -8.92 -1.29 10.94
C GLN A 107 -9.09 0.06 10.24
N VAL A 108 -8.30 0.33 9.21
CA VAL A 108 -8.31 1.64 8.52
C VAL A 108 -9.27 1.71 7.34
N ASP A 109 -9.98 0.63 7.02
CA ASP A 109 -10.87 0.61 5.86
C ASP A 109 -11.95 1.69 5.95
N ASP A 110 -12.59 1.86 7.11
CA ASP A 110 -13.65 2.87 7.31
C ASP A 110 -13.13 4.23 7.82
N VAL A 111 -11.81 4.42 7.84
CA VAL A 111 -11.21 5.66 8.34
C VAL A 111 -11.12 6.68 7.21
N ALA A 112 -11.66 7.89 7.43
CA ALA A 112 -11.47 9.02 6.53
C ALA A 112 -10.01 9.51 6.62
N VAL A 113 -9.18 9.09 5.65
CA VAL A 113 -7.75 9.40 5.59
C VAL A 113 -7.55 10.83 5.12
N GLU A 114 -6.76 11.61 5.87
CA GLU A 114 -6.42 12.97 5.48
C GLU A 114 -5.29 12.98 4.43
N TYR A 115 -5.22 14.04 3.62
CA TYR A 115 -4.25 14.14 2.53
C TYR A 115 -2.81 13.98 3.02
N GLU A 116 -2.40 14.64 4.11
CA GLU A 116 -1.04 14.51 4.64
C GLU A 116 -0.73 13.09 5.13
N GLU A 117 -1.74 12.40 5.67
CA GLU A 117 -1.59 11.00 6.09
C GLU A 117 -1.38 10.09 4.89
N LEU A 118 -2.10 10.34 3.79
CA LEU A 118 -1.92 9.63 2.54
C LEU A 118 -0.53 9.86 1.93
N GLN A 119 0.00 11.10 2.03
CA GLN A 119 1.37 11.42 1.63
C GLN A 119 2.39 10.61 2.45
N ASP A 120 2.23 10.57 3.77
CA ASP A 120 3.08 9.79 4.67
C ASP A 120 2.99 8.28 4.36
N MET A 121 1.78 7.75 4.09
CA MET A 121 1.59 6.34 3.72
C MET A 121 2.34 5.96 2.44
N LYS A 122 2.39 6.82 1.42
CA LYS A 122 3.18 6.54 0.21
C LYS A 122 4.67 6.41 0.52
N ILE A 123 5.19 7.29 1.38
CA ILE A 123 6.59 7.26 1.80
C ILE A 123 6.88 5.95 2.54
N LEU A 124 6.03 5.60 3.51
CA LEU A 124 6.14 4.38 4.31
C LEU A 124 6.12 3.13 3.44
N ILE A 125 5.11 2.97 2.58
CA ILE A 125 4.99 1.79 1.69
C ILE A 125 6.18 1.69 0.72
N LYS A 126 6.63 2.80 0.12
CA LYS A 126 7.81 2.79 -0.76
C LYS A 126 9.06 2.34 -0.02
N SER A 127 9.26 2.81 1.21
CA SER A 127 10.45 2.48 2.01
C SER A 127 10.50 1.01 2.43
N CYS A 128 9.35 0.39 2.68
CA CYS A 128 9.25 -0.99 3.14
C CYS A 128 8.72 -2.00 2.10
N ALA A 129 8.63 -1.61 0.83
CA ALA A 129 8.07 -2.43 -0.26
C ALA A 129 8.64 -3.87 -0.31
N ARG A 130 9.88 -4.09 0.14
CA ARG A 130 10.48 -5.44 0.26
C ARG A 130 9.66 -6.44 1.06
N ARG A 131 8.99 -5.98 2.09
CA ARG A 131 8.23 -6.81 3.03
C ARG A 131 6.74 -6.83 2.73
N MET A 132 6.27 -5.94 1.86
CA MET A 132 4.85 -5.69 1.64
C MET A 132 4.23 -6.45 0.46
N SER A 133 5.00 -7.29 -0.25
CA SER A 133 4.50 -7.96 -1.46
C SER A 133 3.27 -8.83 -1.21
N SER A 134 3.15 -9.47 -0.04
CA SER A 134 1.97 -10.24 0.35
C SER A 134 0.69 -9.40 0.52
N PHE A 135 0.83 -8.09 0.66
CA PHE A 135 -0.27 -7.15 0.89
C PHE A 135 -0.56 -6.24 -0.31
N GLU A 136 -0.05 -6.60 -1.50
CA GLU A 136 -0.20 -5.78 -2.71
C GLU A 136 -1.66 -5.42 -3.01
N GLU A 137 -2.58 -6.38 -2.98
CA GLU A 137 -4.01 -6.13 -3.20
C GLU A 137 -4.55 -5.08 -2.21
N LYS A 138 -4.21 -5.21 -0.91
CA LYS A 138 -4.63 -4.27 0.12
C LYS A 138 -4.04 -2.87 -0.04
N ILE A 139 -2.80 -2.80 -0.53
CA ILE A 139 -2.15 -1.52 -0.85
C ILE A 139 -2.85 -0.86 -2.03
N ILE A 140 -3.17 -1.62 -3.08
CA ILE A 140 -3.88 -1.09 -4.25
C ILE A 140 -5.27 -0.59 -3.84
N GLU A 141 -6.04 -1.41 -3.13
CA GLU A 141 -7.36 -1.04 -2.58
C GLU A 141 -7.29 0.24 -1.75
N PHE A 142 -6.34 0.31 -0.81
CA PHE A 142 -6.19 1.46 0.09
C PHE A 142 -5.96 2.77 -0.68
N PHE A 143 -5.02 2.80 -1.63
CA PHE A 143 -4.74 4.01 -2.39
C PHE A 143 -5.85 4.33 -3.39
N ALA A 144 -6.41 3.34 -4.10
CA ALA A 144 -7.50 3.56 -5.05
C ALA A 144 -8.77 4.11 -4.37
N LYS A 145 -9.07 3.67 -3.14
CA LYS A 145 -10.19 4.19 -2.35
C LYS A 145 -10.00 5.63 -1.91
N ASN A 146 -8.77 6.02 -1.58
CA ASN A 146 -8.46 7.33 -1.00
C ASN A 146 -7.97 8.39 -2.01
N MET A 147 -7.61 7.98 -3.24
CA MET A 147 -7.11 8.85 -4.32
C MET A 147 -8.06 8.88 -5.51
N GLN A 148 -9.31 9.31 -5.26
CA GLN A 148 -10.37 9.33 -6.27
C GLN A 148 -10.49 10.67 -7.01
N ALA A 149 -9.79 11.71 -6.57
CA ALA A 149 -9.83 13.00 -7.25
C ALA A 149 -9.00 12.96 -8.55
N GLU A 150 -9.44 13.70 -9.57
CA GLU A 150 -8.70 13.81 -10.85
C GLU A 150 -7.28 14.36 -10.67
N GLU A 151 -7.08 15.22 -9.66
CA GLU A 151 -5.78 15.79 -9.32
C GLU A 151 -4.79 14.73 -8.82
N ASP A 152 -5.28 13.70 -8.15
CA ASP A 152 -4.48 12.60 -7.59
C ASP A 152 -4.06 11.58 -8.66
N LYS A 153 -4.75 11.56 -9.81
CA LYS A 153 -4.58 10.57 -10.87
C LYS A 153 -3.11 10.38 -11.24
N LYS A 154 -2.42 11.47 -11.53
CA LYS A 154 -1.01 11.41 -11.95
C LYS A 154 -0.14 10.74 -10.89
N GLU A 155 -0.35 11.12 -9.63
CA GLU A 155 0.43 10.62 -8.51
C GLU A 155 0.13 9.15 -8.21
N LEU A 156 -1.14 8.74 -8.30
CA LEU A 156 -1.56 7.34 -8.19
C LEU A 156 -0.89 6.46 -9.26
N CYS A 157 -0.86 6.95 -10.50
CA CYS A 157 -0.23 6.24 -11.61
C CYS A 157 1.29 6.11 -11.41
N GLU A 158 1.96 7.17 -10.96
CA GLU A 158 3.40 7.14 -10.64
C GLU A 158 3.72 6.21 -9.46
N LEU A 159 2.82 6.13 -8.47
CA LEU A 159 2.97 5.24 -7.31
C LEU A 159 2.99 3.77 -7.74
N PHE A 160 1.97 3.32 -8.47
CA PHE A 160 1.86 1.91 -8.85
C PHE A 160 2.87 1.52 -9.93
N ASP A 161 3.21 2.40 -10.86
CA ASP A 161 4.27 2.15 -11.83
C ASP A 161 5.68 2.09 -11.18
N ALA A 162 5.83 2.60 -9.95
CA ALA A 162 7.06 2.45 -9.17
C ALA A 162 7.07 1.17 -8.31
N ILE A 163 5.95 0.81 -7.68
CA ILE A 163 5.91 -0.25 -6.67
C ILE A 163 5.56 -1.62 -7.26
N CYS A 164 4.55 -1.73 -8.13
CA CYS A 164 4.10 -3.03 -8.66
C CYS A 164 5.20 -3.81 -9.40
N PRO A 165 6.08 -3.19 -10.23
CA PRO A 165 7.20 -3.91 -10.83
C PRO A 165 8.12 -4.56 -9.79
N TYR A 166 8.28 -3.89 -8.66
CA TYR A 166 9.09 -4.37 -7.55
C TYR A 166 8.48 -5.62 -6.92
N PHE A 167 7.17 -5.59 -6.64
CA PHE A 167 6.45 -6.74 -6.11
C PHE A 167 6.49 -7.93 -7.06
N ILE A 168 6.20 -7.73 -8.34
CA ILE A 168 6.24 -8.76 -9.39
C ILE A 168 7.62 -9.43 -9.42
N SER A 169 8.70 -8.65 -9.39
CA SER A 169 10.07 -9.18 -9.48
C SER A 169 10.49 -10.08 -8.32
N ARG A 170 9.77 -10.04 -7.19
CA ARG A 170 10.07 -10.79 -5.96
C ARG A 170 9.09 -11.92 -5.69
N ARG A 171 8.16 -12.19 -6.61
CA ARG A 171 7.21 -13.29 -6.46
C ARG A 171 7.93 -14.63 -6.59
N THR A 172 7.61 -15.53 -5.68
CA THR A 172 8.18 -16.87 -5.62
C THR A 172 7.35 -17.91 -6.37
N SER A 173 6.15 -17.53 -6.82
CA SER A 173 5.24 -18.36 -7.60
C SER A 173 4.46 -17.50 -8.59
N SER A 174 3.73 -18.13 -9.48
CA SER A 174 2.75 -17.53 -10.40
C SER A 174 1.40 -17.28 -9.73
N GLY A 175 1.09 -18.03 -8.67
CA GLY A 175 -0.18 -17.95 -7.93
C GLY A 175 -0.42 -16.64 -7.16
N TYR A 176 0.52 -15.69 -7.22
CA TYR A 176 0.27 -14.34 -6.71
C TYR A 176 -0.71 -13.55 -7.59
N LEU A 177 -0.78 -13.87 -8.89
CA LEU A 177 -1.69 -13.22 -9.83
C LEU A 177 -3.06 -13.89 -9.69
N THR A 178 -3.72 -13.57 -8.57
CA THR A 178 -5.11 -13.97 -8.29
C THR A 178 -6.06 -13.30 -9.28
N ASP A 179 -7.30 -13.78 -9.38
CA ASP A 179 -8.33 -13.11 -10.18
C ASP A 179 -8.55 -11.66 -9.72
N SER A 180 -8.53 -11.44 -8.39
CA SER A 180 -8.59 -10.11 -7.75
C SER A 180 -7.46 -9.19 -8.23
N LEU A 181 -6.20 -9.63 -8.10
CA LEU A 181 -5.05 -8.80 -8.49
C LEU A 181 -4.98 -8.60 -10.02
N LYS A 182 -5.40 -9.59 -10.81
CA LYS A 182 -5.53 -9.47 -12.26
C LYS A 182 -6.49 -8.34 -12.62
N ASP A 183 -7.68 -8.31 -12.02
CA ASP A 183 -8.68 -7.29 -12.28
C ASP A 183 -8.19 -5.91 -11.84
N MET A 184 -7.54 -5.81 -10.67
CA MET A 184 -6.89 -4.57 -10.22
C MET A 184 -5.82 -4.08 -11.21
N TYR A 185 -4.94 -4.96 -11.69
CA TYR A 185 -3.93 -4.57 -12.68
C TYR A 185 -4.53 -4.18 -14.02
N LYS A 186 -5.64 -4.80 -14.43
CA LYS A 186 -6.36 -4.42 -15.64
C LYS A 186 -6.97 -3.02 -15.52
N GLU A 187 -7.58 -2.70 -14.38
CA GLU A 187 -8.09 -1.36 -14.11
C GLU A 187 -6.96 -0.33 -14.06
N LEU A 188 -5.86 -0.63 -13.37
CA LEU A 188 -4.68 0.24 -13.33
C LEU A 188 -4.06 0.42 -14.71
N ALA A 189 -3.97 -0.63 -15.53
CA ALA A 189 -3.47 -0.54 -16.90
C ALA A 189 -4.38 0.33 -17.78
N GLY A 190 -5.69 0.19 -17.69
CA GLY A 190 -6.64 1.04 -18.42
C GLY A 190 -6.63 2.50 -17.96
N TYR A 191 -6.55 2.74 -16.66
CA TYR A 191 -6.63 4.08 -16.09
C TYR A 191 -5.30 4.84 -16.15
N CYS A 192 -4.18 4.15 -15.90
CA CYS A 192 -2.85 4.74 -15.74
C CYS A 192 -1.83 4.32 -16.81
N GLY A 193 -2.10 3.28 -17.61
CA GLY A 193 -1.14 2.69 -18.55
C GLY A 193 -0.03 1.86 -17.91
N ILE A 194 0.46 2.23 -16.72
CA ILE A 194 1.48 1.53 -15.89
C ILE A 194 2.53 0.73 -16.69
N PRO A 195 3.31 1.38 -17.58
CA PRO A 195 4.15 0.70 -18.56
C PRO A 195 5.28 -0.14 -17.93
N LYS A 196 5.83 0.26 -16.77
CA LYS A 196 6.85 -0.53 -16.08
C LYS A 196 6.26 -1.78 -15.47
N THR A 197 5.04 -1.69 -14.94
CA THR A 197 4.30 -2.85 -14.39
C THR A 197 3.98 -3.85 -15.48
N CYS A 198 3.44 -3.38 -16.60
CA CYS A 198 3.18 -4.18 -17.79
C CYS A 198 4.45 -4.86 -18.33
N PHE A 199 5.57 -4.13 -18.37
CA PHE A 199 6.86 -4.71 -18.74
C PHE A 199 7.33 -5.78 -17.74
N ALA A 200 7.17 -5.56 -16.44
CA ALA A 200 7.54 -6.53 -15.41
C ALA A 200 6.71 -7.82 -15.52
N LEU A 201 5.40 -7.71 -15.79
CA LEU A 201 4.53 -8.86 -16.04
C LEU A 201 5.00 -9.69 -17.25
N LEU A 202 5.31 -9.03 -18.37
CA LEU A 202 5.84 -9.66 -19.59
C LEU A 202 7.19 -10.34 -19.37
N LYS A 203 8.09 -9.68 -18.63
CA LYS A 203 9.39 -10.26 -18.27
C LYS A 203 9.21 -11.50 -17.41
N SER A 204 8.28 -11.44 -16.46
CA SER A 204 8.00 -12.52 -15.51
C SER A 204 7.49 -13.80 -16.18
N ILE A 205 6.98 -13.76 -17.42
CA ILE A 205 6.69 -14.98 -18.21
C ILE A 205 7.92 -15.90 -18.30
N ASP A 206 9.12 -15.35 -18.43
CA ASP A 206 10.35 -16.15 -18.57
C ASP A 206 11.07 -16.36 -17.24
N THR A 207 10.82 -15.50 -16.24
CA THR A 207 11.60 -15.45 -15.00
C THR A 207 10.83 -15.88 -13.75
N ASN A 208 9.51 -16.05 -13.83
CA ASN A 208 8.72 -16.55 -12.69
C ASN A 208 9.18 -17.97 -12.34
N PRO A 209 9.39 -18.31 -11.05
CA PRO A 209 9.84 -19.65 -10.67
C PRO A 209 8.94 -20.81 -11.13
N ASP A 210 7.63 -20.55 -11.31
CA ASP A 210 6.69 -21.54 -11.86
C ASP A 210 6.76 -21.68 -13.38
N SER A 211 7.38 -20.71 -14.06
CA SER A 211 7.52 -20.75 -15.51
C SER A 211 8.31 -21.98 -15.94
N PRO A 212 7.80 -22.76 -16.91
CA PRO A 212 8.55 -23.85 -17.53
C PRO A 212 9.92 -23.45 -18.09
N TYR A 213 10.13 -22.18 -18.43
CA TYR A 213 11.40 -21.65 -18.92
C TYR A 213 12.51 -21.64 -17.86
N VAL A 214 12.18 -21.45 -16.57
CA VAL A 214 13.20 -21.33 -15.49
C VAL A 214 13.81 -22.69 -15.16
N ASN A 215 12.98 -23.72 -15.09
CA ASN A 215 13.39 -25.06 -14.63
C ASN A 215 13.42 -26.10 -15.76
N ASN A 216 13.32 -25.66 -17.03
CA ASN A 216 13.23 -26.51 -18.22
C ASN A 216 12.17 -27.61 -18.08
N SER A 217 10.96 -27.23 -17.67
CA SER A 217 9.90 -28.18 -17.24
C SER A 217 8.74 -28.32 -18.21
N PHE A 218 8.94 -27.97 -19.49
CA PHE A 218 7.91 -28.08 -20.54
C PHE A 218 7.36 -29.49 -20.73
N PHE A 219 8.15 -30.52 -20.38
CA PHE A 219 7.72 -31.92 -20.40
C PHE A 219 6.52 -32.20 -19.48
N LEU A 220 6.29 -31.37 -18.46
CA LEU A 220 5.12 -31.42 -17.57
C LEU A 220 3.94 -30.66 -18.17
N LYS A 221 3.24 -31.28 -19.12
CA LYS A 221 2.16 -30.63 -19.88
C LYS A 221 1.09 -29.96 -19.03
N SER A 222 0.66 -30.60 -17.93
CA SER A 222 -0.34 -30.01 -17.03
C SER A 222 0.14 -28.73 -16.36
N LYS A 223 1.42 -28.67 -15.96
CA LYS A 223 2.03 -27.47 -15.37
C LYS A 223 2.17 -26.36 -16.41
N SER A 224 2.60 -26.70 -17.62
CA SER A 224 2.70 -25.74 -18.73
C SER A 224 1.34 -25.15 -19.09
N GLN A 225 0.29 -25.99 -19.17
CA GLN A 225 -1.08 -25.54 -19.42
C GLN A 225 -1.59 -24.67 -18.28
N TYR A 226 -1.36 -25.06 -17.02
CA TYR A 226 -1.77 -24.26 -15.87
C TYR A 226 -1.11 -22.86 -15.88
N PHE A 227 0.19 -22.77 -16.18
CA PHE A 227 0.89 -21.49 -16.27
C PHE A 227 0.42 -20.65 -17.47
N LEU A 228 0.08 -21.29 -18.59
CA LEU A 228 -0.52 -20.61 -19.74
C LEU A 228 -1.85 -19.94 -19.34
N ASP A 229 -2.75 -20.72 -18.73
CA ASP A 229 -4.13 -20.27 -18.44
C ASP A 229 -4.19 -19.28 -17.27
N ASN A 230 -3.38 -19.49 -16.23
CA ASN A 230 -3.45 -18.72 -14.98
C ASN A 230 -2.42 -17.59 -14.89
N TYR A 231 -1.49 -17.49 -15.86
CA TYR A 231 -0.48 -16.42 -15.86
C TYR A 231 -0.36 -15.75 -17.21
N ILE A 232 -0.02 -16.47 -18.28
CA ILE A 232 0.27 -15.86 -19.59
C ILE A 232 -0.99 -15.24 -20.20
N VAL A 233 -2.12 -15.94 -20.18
CA VAL A 233 -3.40 -15.42 -20.71
C VAL A 233 -3.83 -14.15 -19.93
N PRO A 234 -3.90 -14.16 -18.58
CA PRO A 234 -4.15 -12.96 -17.78
C PRO A 234 -3.24 -11.78 -18.09
N VAL A 235 -1.94 -12.01 -18.29
CA VAL A 235 -1.01 -10.93 -18.68
C VAL A 235 -1.42 -10.30 -20.01
N GLY A 236 -1.88 -11.09 -20.98
CA GLY A 236 -2.42 -10.58 -22.24
C GLY A 236 -3.61 -9.64 -22.04
N GLU A 237 -4.58 -10.06 -21.23
CA GLU A 237 -5.78 -9.26 -20.92
C GLU A 237 -5.45 -7.92 -20.25
N ILE A 238 -4.47 -7.90 -19.34
CA ILE A 238 -4.00 -6.68 -18.69
C ILE A 238 -3.37 -5.74 -19.73
N LEU A 239 -2.51 -6.24 -20.61
CA LEU A 239 -1.86 -5.42 -21.64
C LEU A 239 -2.85 -4.84 -22.65
N GLU A 240 -3.90 -5.59 -23.01
CA GLU A 240 -4.92 -5.13 -23.94
C GLU A 240 -5.74 -3.97 -23.38
N SER A 241 -5.92 -3.93 -22.06
CA SER A 241 -6.65 -2.85 -21.38
C SER A 241 -5.92 -1.50 -21.40
N MET A 242 -4.61 -1.48 -21.66
CA MET A 242 -3.84 -0.23 -21.72
C MET A 242 -4.45 0.75 -22.74
N PRO A 243 -4.42 2.06 -22.48
CA PRO A 243 -4.79 3.06 -23.48
C PRO A 243 -3.79 3.03 -24.64
N ASP A 244 -4.24 3.49 -25.82
CA ASP A 244 -3.38 3.55 -26.99
C ASP A 244 -2.27 4.59 -26.77
N ASN A 245 -1.07 4.08 -26.50
CA ASN A 245 0.14 4.85 -26.26
C ASN A 245 1.33 4.20 -26.98
N GLU A 246 2.48 4.87 -26.94
CA GLU A 246 3.71 4.41 -27.62
C GLU A 246 4.18 3.01 -27.16
N PHE A 247 3.77 2.56 -25.96
CA PHE A 247 4.20 1.28 -25.39
C PHE A 247 3.26 0.13 -25.75
N LYS A 248 1.95 0.37 -25.88
CA LYS A 248 0.93 -0.68 -26.04
C LYS A 248 1.23 -1.59 -27.23
N ALA A 249 1.47 -1.02 -28.42
CA ALA A 249 1.76 -1.81 -29.62
C ALA A 249 3.01 -2.69 -29.45
N LYS A 250 4.05 -2.15 -28.81
CA LYS A 250 5.30 -2.87 -28.51
C LYS A 250 5.07 -4.02 -27.52
N PHE A 251 4.31 -3.77 -26.45
CA PHE A 251 4.00 -4.79 -25.45
C PHE A 251 3.10 -5.89 -26.00
N ILE A 252 2.07 -5.57 -26.77
CA ILE A 252 1.21 -6.56 -27.43
C ILE A 252 2.01 -7.38 -28.45
N GLY A 253 2.91 -6.76 -29.22
CA GLY A 253 3.80 -7.48 -30.13
C GLY A 253 4.72 -8.46 -29.39
N ALA A 254 5.37 -8.00 -28.32
CA ALA A 254 6.23 -8.85 -27.49
C ALA A 254 5.44 -9.99 -26.81
N TYR A 255 4.22 -9.69 -26.34
CA TYR A 255 3.30 -10.67 -25.77
C TYR A 255 2.97 -11.78 -26.78
N LYS A 256 2.51 -11.41 -27.98
CA LYS A 256 2.14 -12.38 -29.03
C LYS A 256 3.30 -13.30 -29.42
N ASN A 257 4.51 -12.74 -29.51
CA ASN A 257 5.72 -13.53 -29.77
C ASN A 257 6.01 -14.53 -28.64
N LYS A 258 5.92 -14.07 -27.37
CA LYS A 258 6.10 -14.94 -26.20
C LYS A 258 5.04 -16.03 -26.10
N LEU A 259 3.77 -15.67 -26.31
CA LEU A 259 2.65 -16.61 -26.31
C LEU A 259 2.80 -17.67 -27.40
N GLY A 260 3.13 -17.27 -28.63
CA GLY A 260 3.33 -18.19 -29.74
C GLY A 260 4.49 -19.15 -29.49
N LYS A 261 5.61 -18.63 -28.97
CA LYS A 261 6.77 -19.45 -28.59
C LYS A 261 6.41 -20.43 -27.46
N PHE A 262 5.72 -19.97 -26.42
CA PHE A 262 5.31 -20.81 -25.30
C PHE A 262 4.43 -21.98 -25.75
N LYS A 263 3.44 -21.70 -26.59
CA LYS A 263 2.53 -22.73 -27.16
C LYS A 263 3.30 -23.79 -27.95
N LEU A 264 4.24 -23.36 -28.80
CA LEU A 264 5.10 -24.26 -29.55
C LEU A 264 5.98 -25.12 -28.64
N ASP A 265 6.64 -24.52 -27.64
CA ASP A 265 7.54 -25.21 -26.70
C ASP A 265 6.76 -26.19 -25.78
N ALA A 266 5.54 -25.82 -25.37
CA ALA A 266 4.67 -26.64 -24.53
C ALA A 266 3.88 -27.72 -25.32
N GLY A 267 3.81 -27.60 -26.65
CA GLY A 267 3.01 -28.48 -27.50
C GLY A 267 1.51 -28.37 -27.25
N VAL A 268 1.02 -27.14 -27.06
CA VAL A 268 -0.39 -26.78 -26.78
C VAL A 268 -0.91 -25.72 -27.74
#